data_AF-A0A7Y8HII3-F1
#
_entry.id   AF-A0A7Y8HII3-F1
#
_cell.length_a   1.000
_cell.length_b   1.000
_cell.length_c   1.000
_cell.angle_alpha   90.00
_cell.angle_beta   90.00
_cell.angle_gamma   90.00
#
_symmetry.space_group_name_H-M   'P 1'
#
loop_
_entity.id
_entity.type
_entity.pdbx_description
1 polymer ?
#
loop_
_entity_poly.entity_id
_entity_poly.type
_entity_poly.pdbx_seq_one_letter_code
_entity_poly.pdbx_strand_id
1 'polypeptide(L)'
;MKCPHCGQKIGERNCPSCRAELLEGSLFCHRCGFKLEKEESPPSPSEKEKEEEIDFSRRILCSDGNCIGVVNEQGFCKVCGKPYAGNSA
;
A
#
# COMPACT_ATOMS: atom_id res chain seq x y z
N MET A 1 3.02 -1.08 26.64
CA MET A 1 3.53 0.31 26.44
C MET A 1 2.83 0.94 25.24
N LYS A 2 2.61 2.26 25.17
CA LYS A 2 1.88 2.89 24.04
C LYS A 2 2.84 3.46 22.99
N CYS A 3 2.51 3.32 21.71
CA CYS A 3 3.25 3.96 20.62
C CYS A 3 3.11 5.49 20.73
N PRO A 4 4.21 6.28 20.74
CA PRO A 4 4.15 7.74 20.87
C PRO A 4 3.61 8.43 19.59
N HIS A 5 3.45 7.70 18.49
CA HIS A 5 2.97 8.25 17.22
C HIS A 5 1.48 8.03 16.98
N CYS A 6 0.95 6.84 17.29
CA CYS A 6 -0.44 6.48 17.05
C CYS A 6 -1.22 6.14 18.32
N GLY A 7 -0.57 6.04 19.48
CA GLY A 7 -1.21 5.71 20.76
C GLY A 7 -1.59 4.25 20.93
N GLN A 8 -1.44 3.38 19.92
CA GLN A 8 -1.75 1.95 20.01
C GLN A 8 -0.89 1.25 21.06
N LYS A 9 -1.47 0.22 21.71
CA LYS A 9 -0.75 -0.60 22.68
C LYS A 9 0.21 -1.55 21.98
N ILE A 10 1.45 -1.52 22.46
CA ILE A 10 2.55 -2.41 22.12
C ILE A 10 2.68 -3.44 23.24
N GLY A 11 2.74 -4.72 22.87
CA GLY A 11 3.12 -5.81 23.77
C GLY A 11 1.97 -6.62 24.37
N GLU A 12 0.80 -6.70 23.72
CA GLU A 12 -0.31 -7.53 24.25
C GLU A 12 -0.12 -9.03 23.99
N ARG A 13 0.67 -9.40 22.97
CA ARG A 13 1.03 -10.80 22.68
C ARG A 13 2.42 -10.88 22.09
N ASN A 14 3.10 -12.01 22.28
CA ASN A 14 4.39 -12.28 21.65
C ASN A 14 4.24 -13.15 20.40
N CYS A 15 5.12 -12.94 19.43
CA CYS A 15 5.19 -13.79 18.25
C CYS A 15 5.56 -15.23 18.64
N PRO A 16 4.81 -16.27 18.21
CA PRO A 16 5.12 -17.66 18.55
C PRO A 16 6.42 -18.15 17.87
N SER A 17 6.81 -17.53 16.75
CA SER A 17 8.02 -17.90 16.01
C SER A 17 9.29 -17.23 16.54
N CYS A 18 9.26 -15.93 16.82
CA CYS A 18 10.48 -15.17 17.19
C CYS A 18 10.41 -14.44 18.55
N ARG A 19 9.29 -14.56 19.27
CA ARG A 19 9.02 -13.96 20.59
C ARG A 19 9.00 -12.42 20.65
N ALA A 20 9.11 -11.72 19.52
CA ALA A 20 8.94 -10.26 19.48
C ALA A 20 7.56 -9.84 20.00
N GLU A 21 7.49 -8.68 20.66
CA GLU A 21 6.23 -8.07 21.08
C GLU A 21 5.40 -7.69 19.85
N LEU A 22 4.11 -8.00 19.85
CA LEU A 22 3.22 -7.70 18.74
C LEU A 22 2.30 -6.53 19.10
N LEU A 23 1.87 -5.80 18.07
CA LEU A 23 0.84 -4.78 18.18
C LEU A 23 -0.54 -5.45 18.12
N GLU A 24 -1.51 -4.86 18.80
CA GLU A 24 -2.92 -5.28 18.74
C GLU A 24 -3.41 -5.30 17.27
N GLY A 25 -4.02 -6.41 16.86
CA GLY A 25 -4.52 -6.59 15.49
C GLY A 25 -3.46 -6.84 14.40
N SER A 26 -2.18 -7.07 14.76
CA SER A 26 -1.13 -7.41 13.80
C SER A 26 -1.50 -8.68 13.02
N LEU A 27 -1.49 -8.60 11.68
CA LEU A 27 -1.64 -9.77 10.79
C LEU A 27 -0.33 -10.54 10.60
N PHE A 28 0.81 -9.89 10.83
CA PHE A 28 2.15 -10.45 10.67
C PHE A 28 3.08 -9.91 11.76
N CYS A 29 4.11 -10.67 12.10
CA CYS A 29 5.18 -10.20 12.97
C CYS A 29 6.08 -9.20 12.23
N HIS A 30 6.22 -7.99 12.77
CA HIS A 30 7.10 -6.96 12.23
C HIS A 30 8.60 -7.33 12.24
N ARG A 31 9.00 -8.33 13.04
CA ARG A 31 10.41 -8.74 13.19
C ARG A 31 10.79 -9.94 12.31
N CYS A 32 9.94 -10.96 12.22
CA CYS A 32 10.27 -12.19 11.48
C CYS A 32 9.31 -12.54 10.33
N GLY A 33 8.23 -11.79 10.14
CA GLY A 33 7.25 -12.04 9.07
C GLY A 33 6.28 -13.20 9.33
N PHE A 34 6.34 -13.86 10.49
CA PHE A 34 5.38 -14.93 10.84
C PHE A 34 3.94 -14.41 10.78
N LYS A 35 3.08 -15.11 10.04
CA LYS A 35 1.66 -14.77 9.88
C LYS A 35 0.89 -15.08 11.17
N LEU A 36 0.16 -14.10 11.66
CA LEU A 36 -0.66 -14.19 12.86
C LEU A 36 -2.11 -14.41 12.42
N GLU A 37 -2.67 -15.56 12.77
CA GLU A 37 -4.09 -15.83 12.53
C GLU A 37 -4.91 -14.97 13.49
N LYS A 38 -5.78 -14.12 12.93
CA LYS A 38 -6.68 -13.24 13.67
C LYS A 38 -8.01 -13.97 13.83
N GLU A 39 -8.44 -14.25 15.06
CA GLU A 39 -9.84 -14.64 15.32
C GLU A 39 -10.75 -13.44 15.04
N GLU A 40 -11.89 -13.76 14.44
CA GLU A 40 -12.66 -12.91 13.53
C GLU A 40 -13.08 -11.56 14.11
N SER A 41 -12.61 -10.47 13.50
CA SER A 41 -13.38 -9.23 13.47
C SER A 41 -14.44 -9.36 12.38
N PRO A 42 -15.70 -8.95 12.61
CA PRO A 42 -16.79 -9.12 11.65
C PRO A 42 -16.42 -8.54 10.28
N PRO A 43 -16.90 -9.15 9.19
CA PRO A 43 -16.60 -8.70 7.84
C PRO A 43 -17.00 -7.24 7.69
N SER A 44 -16.07 -6.41 7.21
CA SER A 44 -16.36 -5.04 6.79
C SER A 44 -17.46 -5.07 5.72
N PRO A 45 -18.57 -4.33 5.88
CA PRO A 45 -19.46 -4.07 4.75
C PRO A 45 -18.74 -3.10 3.83
N SER A 46 -18.15 -3.62 2.76
CA SER A 46 -17.97 -2.87 1.53
C SER A 46 -18.36 -3.79 0.39
N GLU A 47 -19.68 -3.97 0.29
CA GLU A 47 -20.42 -3.55 -0.92
C GLU A 47 -19.47 -3.44 -2.13
N LYS A 48 -19.33 -4.50 -2.92
CA LYS A 48 -19.99 -4.53 -4.23
C LYS A 48 -20.48 -3.14 -4.63
N GLU A 49 -19.67 -2.38 -5.35
CA GLU A 49 -20.16 -1.41 -6.32
C GLU A 49 -19.02 -0.92 -7.22
N LYS A 50 -19.20 -1.21 -8.51
CA LYS A 50 -18.38 -0.90 -9.68
C LYS A 50 -17.01 -1.57 -9.77
N GLU A 51 -17.05 -2.71 -10.43
CA GLU A 51 -15.99 -3.14 -11.34
C GLU A 51 -15.86 -2.06 -12.46
N GLU A 52 -15.36 -0.87 -12.13
CA GLU A 52 -14.74 -0.05 -13.16
C GLU A 52 -13.51 -0.83 -13.56
N GLU A 53 -13.54 -1.44 -14.74
CA GLU A 53 -12.42 -2.11 -15.36
C GLU A 53 -11.23 -1.15 -15.30
N ILE A 54 -10.35 -1.34 -14.31
CA ILE A 54 -9.16 -0.52 -14.13
C ILE A 54 -8.25 -0.91 -15.27
N ASP A 55 -8.40 -0.25 -16.41
CA ASP A 55 -7.57 -0.42 -17.59
C ASP A 55 -6.17 0.13 -17.26
N PHE A 56 -5.34 -0.72 -16.67
CA PHE A 56 -3.96 -0.42 -16.32
C PHE A 56 -3.15 0.04 -17.55
N SER A 57 -3.60 -0.27 -18.77
CA SER A 57 -2.99 0.18 -20.03
C SER A 57 -3.03 1.71 -20.19
N ARG A 58 -3.93 2.41 -19.48
CA ARG A 58 -4.03 3.88 -19.51
C ARG A 58 -2.98 4.58 -18.65
N ARG A 59 -2.22 3.85 -17.82
CA ARG A 59 -1.17 4.42 -16.97
C ARG A 59 0.14 4.48 -17.73
N ILE A 60 0.46 5.65 -18.27
CA ILE A 60 1.69 5.92 -19.00
C ILE A 60 2.74 6.49 -18.04
N LEU A 61 3.92 5.89 -17.96
CA LEU A 61 5.06 6.41 -17.19
C LEU A 61 5.69 7.62 -17.89
N CYS A 62 6.26 8.53 -17.10
CA CYS A 62 6.99 9.67 -17.64
C CYS A 62 8.16 9.21 -18.53
N SER A 63 8.35 9.85 -19.68
CA SER A 63 9.43 9.56 -20.64
C SER A 63 10.82 10.03 -20.19
N ASP A 64 10.93 10.72 -19.05
CA ASP A 64 12.17 11.31 -18.54
C ASP A 64 13.15 10.28 -17.94
N GLY A 65 12.76 9.00 -17.82
CA GLY A 65 13.57 7.88 -17.34
C GLY A 65 13.95 7.91 -15.85
N ASN A 66 14.10 9.11 -15.27
CA ASN A 66 14.41 9.35 -13.86
C ASN A 66 13.19 9.82 -13.05
N CYS A 67 12.12 10.27 -13.71
CA CYS A 67 10.91 10.73 -13.03
C CYS A 67 9.98 9.56 -12.70
N ILE A 68 9.57 9.44 -11.43
CA ILE A 68 8.62 8.41 -10.95
C ILE A 68 7.15 8.69 -11.31
N GLY A 69 6.89 9.77 -12.04
CA GLY A 69 5.53 10.26 -12.31
C GLY A 69 4.83 9.53 -13.45
N VAL A 70 3.50 9.64 -13.46
CA VAL A 70 2.63 9.23 -14.57
C VAL A 70 2.14 10.43 -15.37
N VAL A 71 1.85 10.20 -16.64
CA VAL A 71 1.31 11.20 -17.57
C VAL A 71 -0.19 11.37 -17.34
N ASN A 72 -0.70 12.60 -17.42
CA ASN A 72 -2.13 12.91 -17.36
C ASN A 72 -2.78 12.82 -18.76
N GLU A 73 -4.10 13.00 -18.82
CA GLU A 73 -4.85 12.96 -20.08
C GLU A 73 -4.45 14.09 -21.06
N GLN A 74 -3.82 15.16 -20.55
CA GLN A 74 -3.30 16.27 -21.37
C GLN A 74 -1.90 15.97 -21.94
N GLY A 75 -1.30 14.81 -21.63
CA GLY A 75 0.03 14.43 -22.11
C GLY A 75 1.18 15.00 -21.28
N PHE A 76 0.96 15.49 -20.06
CA PHE A 76 2.01 16.02 -19.18
C PHE A 76 2.20 15.16 -17.93
N CYS A 77 3.45 15.02 -17.49
CA CYS A 77 3.75 14.34 -16.24
C CYS A 77 3.18 15.10 -15.03
N LYS A 78 2.44 14.41 -14.16
CA LYS A 78 1.83 14.99 -12.94
C LYS A 78 2.84 15.42 -11.88
N VAL A 79 4.11 15.03 -12.01
CA VAL A 79 5.18 15.34 -11.03
C VAL A 79 6.12 16.41 -11.56
N CYS A 80 6.74 16.19 -12.72
CA CYS A 80 7.74 17.13 -13.27
C CYS A 80 7.17 18.12 -14.30
N GLY A 81 5.92 17.94 -14.75
CA GLY A 81 5.27 18.82 -15.72
C GLY A 81 5.81 18.71 -17.15
N LYS A 82 6.76 17.82 -17.44
CA LYS A 82 7.29 17.62 -18.80
C LYS A 82 6.22 17.00 -19.73
N PRO A 83 6.14 17.43 -20.99
CA PRO A 83 5.30 16.76 -21.99
C PRO A 83 5.82 15.35 -22.25
N TYR A 84 4.90 14.43 -22.48
CA TYR A 84 5.22 13.05 -22.86
C TYR A 84 5.63 13.01 -24.33
N ALA A 85 6.89 12.63 -24.59
CA ALA A 85 7.43 12.58 -25.94
C ALA A 85 7.08 11.28 -26.70
N GLY A 86 6.44 10.30 -26.05
CA GLY A 86 6.24 8.97 -26.61
C GLY A 86 7.56 8.22 -26.83
N ASN A 87 7.50 6.90 -26.99
CA ASN A 87 8.62 6.16 -27.55
C ASN A 87 8.43 6.18 -29.07
N SER A 88 9.01 7.16 -29.77
CA SER A 88 9.05 7.15 -31.23
C SER A 88 9.89 5.94 -31.67
N ALA A 89 9.22 4.86 -32.06
CA ALA A 89 9.79 3.75 -32.80
C ALA A 89 9.26 3.81 -34.23
#